data_AF-A0AAU1BAY8-F1
#
_entry.id   AF-A0AAU1BAY8-F1
#
_cell.length_a   1.000
_cell.length_b   1.000
_cell.length_c   1.000
_cell.angle_alpha   90.00
_cell.angle_beta   90.00
_cell.angle_gamma   90.00
#
_symmetry.space_group_name_H-M   'P 1'
#
loop_
_entity.id
_entity.type
_entity.pdbx_description
1 polymer ?
#
loop_
_entity_poly.entity_id
_entity_poly.type
_entity_poly.pdbx_seq_one_letter_code
_entity_poly.pdbx_strand_id
1 'polypeptide(L)'
;MLEIVVKTENWERHVRVSAEELAGLVRRIGGDGDRFLVVQRIPDLPDVFAQVWHEAGGDYTLEYRDGAPDRHFQAMADGPEAVIAALTGWARQEAGWDGGLAWSLLDMGPALEVPPLGVGEDERAELERRVREALAGGYASRAELAELAEEYLVTEDRRPVSREQAVALADRLWLERVAEQATWEGETDPERLTRAFTALQGAGITARENFTCCRSCGQSEIGGEGGSDARGFVYFHTQCTDSAAAGHGLMLLYGGFGDSDETTAAIGHEVVAALEAAGLHAEWDHDPARAITITPLDWRRRLVG
;
A
#
# COMPACT_ATOMS: atom_id res chain seq x y z
N MET A 1 -8.95 9.90 -11.83
CA MET A 1 -8.19 8.68 -11.54
C MET A 1 -9.16 7.56 -11.21
N LEU A 2 -8.79 6.31 -11.46
CA LEU A 2 -9.51 5.13 -11.01
C LEU A 2 -9.04 4.77 -9.59
N GLU A 3 -9.92 4.41 -8.67
CA GLU A 3 -9.53 3.97 -7.32
C GLU A 3 -9.12 2.49 -7.32
N ILE A 4 -8.00 2.21 -8.00
CA ILE A 4 -7.45 0.87 -8.19
C ILE A 4 -5.92 0.85 -8.03
N VAL A 5 -5.40 -0.33 -7.71
CA VAL A 5 -3.99 -0.71 -7.84
C VAL A 5 -3.85 -1.70 -8.99
N VAL A 6 -2.88 -1.49 -9.87
CA VAL A 6 -2.52 -2.41 -10.95
C VAL A 6 -1.13 -2.99 -10.66
N LYS A 7 -1.03 -4.32 -10.64
CA LYS A 7 0.22 -5.09 -10.46
C LYS A 7 0.49 -5.87 -11.75
N THR A 8 1.65 -5.69 -12.37
CA THR A 8 2.03 -6.32 -13.64
C THR A 8 3.05 -7.45 -13.42
N GLU A 9 3.23 -8.34 -14.42
CA GLU A 9 4.21 -9.45 -14.35
C GLU A 9 5.64 -8.96 -14.06
N ASN A 10 6.01 -7.79 -14.59
CA ASN A 10 7.34 -7.20 -14.41
C ASN A 10 7.52 -6.47 -13.05
N TRP A 11 6.70 -6.81 -12.05
CA TRP A 11 6.74 -6.28 -10.68
C TRP A 11 6.48 -4.77 -10.56
N GLU A 12 5.94 -4.12 -11.60
CA GLU A 12 5.48 -2.73 -11.47
C GLU A 12 4.17 -2.67 -10.67
N ARG A 13 4.06 -1.66 -9.83
CA ARG A 13 2.86 -1.35 -9.05
C ARG A 13 2.41 0.07 -9.35
N HIS A 14 1.22 0.20 -9.93
CA HIS A 14 0.63 1.48 -10.30
C HIS A 14 -0.58 1.78 -9.42
N VAL A 15 -0.61 2.93 -8.76
CA VAL A 15 -1.66 3.32 -7.82
C VAL A 15 -2.47 4.48 -8.38
N ARG A 16 -3.79 4.35 -8.33
CA ARG A 16 -4.74 5.37 -8.78
C ARG A 16 -4.50 5.83 -10.22
N VAL A 17 -4.28 4.90 -11.15
CA VAL A 17 -4.07 5.20 -12.58
C VAL A 17 -5.29 5.84 -13.23
N SER A 18 -5.07 6.64 -14.26
CA SER A 18 -6.12 7.07 -15.19
C SER A 18 -6.60 5.89 -16.05
N ALA A 19 -7.77 6.06 -16.69
CA ALA A 19 -8.27 5.06 -17.63
C ALA A 19 -7.36 4.93 -18.87
N GLU A 20 -6.67 6.01 -19.26
CA GLU A 20 -5.72 5.99 -20.37
C GLU A 20 -4.45 5.23 -20.02
N GLU A 21 -3.91 5.42 -18.80
CA GLU A 21 -2.78 4.65 -18.30
C GLU A 21 -3.12 3.17 -18.17
N LEU A 22 -4.30 2.81 -17.61
CA LEU A 22 -4.78 1.42 -17.58
C LEU A 22 -4.87 0.83 -19.00
N ALA A 23 -5.40 1.59 -19.96
CA ALA A 23 -5.46 1.17 -21.36
C ALA A 23 -4.07 0.97 -21.96
N GLY A 24 -3.11 1.82 -21.62
CA GLY A 24 -1.71 1.67 -21.98
C GLY A 24 -1.12 0.36 -21.44
N LEU A 25 -1.32 0.07 -20.15
CA LEU A 25 -0.84 -1.15 -19.50
C LEU A 25 -1.42 -2.41 -20.17
N VAL A 26 -2.73 -2.44 -20.45
CA VAL A 26 -3.37 -3.60 -21.12
C VAL A 26 -2.80 -3.83 -22.53
N ARG A 27 -2.50 -2.78 -23.28
CA ARG A 27 -1.95 -2.92 -24.65
C ARG A 27 -0.50 -3.40 -24.68
N ARG A 28 0.25 -3.29 -23.58
CA ARG A 28 1.61 -3.85 -23.47
C ARG A 28 1.62 -5.36 -23.25
N ILE A 29 0.52 -5.92 -22.76
CA ILE A 29 0.43 -7.34 -22.45
C ILE A 29 0.71 -8.16 -23.71
N GLY A 30 1.46 -9.24 -23.57
CA GLY A 30 2.00 -10.05 -24.67
C GLY A 30 3.45 -9.70 -25.02
N GLY A 31 4.01 -8.65 -24.41
CA GLY A 31 5.44 -8.32 -24.47
C GLY A 31 6.31 -9.26 -23.64
N ASP A 32 7.64 -9.17 -23.82
CA ASP A 32 8.60 -9.95 -23.05
C ASP A 32 8.56 -9.55 -21.56
N GLY A 33 8.23 -10.52 -20.70
CA GLY A 33 8.04 -10.30 -19.26
C GLY A 33 6.80 -9.46 -18.87
N ASP A 34 5.84 -9.26 -19.79
CA ASP A 34 4.59 -8.52 -19.53
C ASP A 34 3.40 -9.28 -20.15
N ARG A 35 2.98 -10.38 -19.53
CA ARG A 35 1.90 -11.27 -20.00
C ARG A 35 0.64 -11.26 -19.14
N PHE A 36 0.70 -10.65 -17.96
CA PHE A 36 -0.49 -10.46 -17.15
C PHE A 36 -0.43 -9.19 -16.31
N LEU A 37 -1.62 -8.73 -15.93
CA LEU A 37 -1.79 -7.78 -14.83
C LEU A 37 -2.98 -8.16 -13.95
N VAL A 38 -2.89 -7.77 -12.69
CA VAL A 38 -3.94 -7.91 -11.68
C VAL A 38 -4.37 -6.52 -11.24
N VAL A 39 -5.67 -6.29 -11.20
CA VAL A 39 -6.33 -5.06 -10.79
C VAL A 39 -7.10 -5.31 -9.50
N GLN A 40 -6.80 -4.51 -8.48
CA GLN A 40 -7.50 -4.51 -7.19
C GLN A 40 -8.11 -3.12 -6.97
N ARG A 41 -9.27 -3.05 -6.31
CA ARG A 41 -9.84 -1.76 -5.88
C ARG A 41 -9.04 -1.19 -4.71
N ILE A 42 -9.21 0.11 -4.44
CA ILE A 42 -8.65 0.78 -3.27
C ILE A 42 -9.76 1.06 -2.25
N PRO A 43 -9.64 0.61 -1.00
CA PRO A 43 -8.71 -0.45 -0.56
C PRO A 43 -9.08 -1.80 -1.19
N ASP A 44 -8.12 -2.74 -1.27
CA ASP A 44 -8.41 -4.06 -1.80
C ASP A 44 -9.25 -4.87 -0.82
N LEU A 45 -10.05 -5.82 -1.32
CA LEU A 45 -10.89 -6.69 -0.50
C LEU A 45 -10.52 -8.16 -0.73
N PRO A 46 -10.71 -9.03 0.28
CA PRO A 46 -10.56 -10.48 0.11
C PRO A 46 -11.38 -10.99 -1.06
N ASP A 47 -10.73 -11.79 -1.92
CA ASP A 47 -11.35 -12.39 -3.10
C ASP A 47 -12.03 -11.40 -4.06
N VAL A 48 -11.62 -10.12 -4.09
CA VAL A 48 -12.12 -9.13 -5.06
C VAL A 48 -10.98 -8.58 -5.89
N PHE A 49 -10.86 -9.05 -7.12
CA PHE A 49 -9.91 -8.56 -8.11
C PHE A 49 -10.40 -8.87 -9.52
N ALA A 50 -9.81 -8.19 -10.51
CA ALA A 50 -9.87 -8.59 -11.91
C ALA A 50 -8.45 -8.81 -12.42
N GLN A 51 -8.24 -9.76 -13.32
CA GLN A 51 -6.95 -10.00 -13.92
C GLN A 51 -7.09 -10.29 -15.41
N VAL A 52 -6.05 -10.00 -16.16
CA VAL A 52 -5.95 -10.35 -17.57
C VAL A 52 -4.63 -11.05 -17.81
N TRP A 53 -4.69 -12.11 -18.60
CA TRP A 53 -3.53 -12.79 -19.15
C TRP A 53 -3.61 -12.78 -20.68
N HIS A 54 -2.49 -12.53 -21.35
CA HIS A 54 -2.38 -12.63 -22.80
C HIS A 54 -0.94 -12.95 -23.22
N GLU A 55 -0.82 -13.84 -24.21
CA GLU A 55 0.43 -14.15 -24.89
C GLU A 55 0.32 -13.72 -26.36
N ALA A 56 1.41 -13.18 -26.92
CA ALA A 56 1.44 -12.66 -28.28
C ALA A 56 0.95 -13.70 -29.31
N GLY A 57 -0.10 -13.34 -30.05
CA GLY A 57 -0.72 -14.20 -31.06
C GLY A 57 -1.85 -15.11 -30.54
N GLY A 58 -2.15 -15.07 -29.24
CA GLY A 58 -3.32 -15.70 -28.63
C GLY A 58 -4.45 -14.70 -28.33
N ASP A 59 -5.53 -15.20 -27.73
CA ASP A 59 -6.61 -14.36 -27.21
C ASP A 59 -6.26 -13.78 -25.83
N TYR A 60 -7.02 -12.79 -25.38
CA TYR A 60 -6.97 -12.30 -24.01
C TYR A 60 -7.87 -13.16 -23.13
N THR A 61 -7.33 -13.65 -22.02
CA THR A 61 -8.10 -14.28 -20.95
C THR A 61 -8.34 -13.26 -19.86
N LEU A 62 -9.60 -12.88 -19.66
CA LEU A 62 -10.00 -11.98 -18.59
C LEU A 62 -10.72 -12.75 -17.50
N GLU A 63 -10.35 -12.50 -16.25
CA GLU A 63 -10.94 -13.12 -15.06
C GLU A 63 -11.32 -12.06 -14.03
N TYR A 64 -12.36 -12.33 -13.24
CA TYR A 64 -12.62 -11.57 -12.02
C TYR A 64 -13.17 -12.45 -10.91
N ARG A 65 -12.86 -12.06 -9.69
CA ARG A 65 -13.35 -12.69 -8.48
C ARG A 65 -14.22 -11.73 -7.70
N ASP A 66 -15.35 -12.24 -7.21
CA ASP A 66 -16.43 -11.46 -6.61
C ASP A 66 -16.69 -11.88 -5.16
N GLY A 67 -15.67 -11.72 -4.33
CA GLY A 67 -15.72 -11.85 -2.88
C GLY A 67 -15.73 -13.28 -2.35
N ALA A 68 -15.57 -14.30 -3.21
CA ALA A 68 -15.44 -15.68 -2.77
C ALA A 68 -14.72 -16.60 -3.79
N PRO A 69 -13.97 -17.62 -3.31
CA PRO A 69 -14.14 -19.01 -3.73
C PRO A 69 -14.58 -19.32 -5.15
N ASP A 70 -15.89 -19.52 -5.13
CA ASP A 70 -16.85 -20.05 -6.07
C ASP A 70 -17.51 -18.94 -6.90
N ARG A 71 -17.08 -17.70 -6.73
CA ARG A 71 -17.50 -16.53 -7.53
C ARG A 71 -16.33 -16.03 -8.35
N HIS A 72 -15.70 -16.95 -9.08
CA HIS A 72 -14.61 -16.68 -10.00
C HIS A 72 -15.11 -16.88 -11.43
N PHE A 73 -14.95 -15.88 -12.29
CA PHE A 73 -15.48 -15.90 -13.65
C PHE A 73 -14.38 -15.62 -14.65
N GLN A 74 -14.48 -16.24 -15.82
CA GLN A 74 -13.55 -16.09 -16.93
C GLN A 74 -14.31 -15.76 -18.23
N ALA A 75 -13.72 -14.91 -19.06
CA ALA A 75 -14.13 -14.62 -20.43
C ALA A 75 -12.93 -14.51 -21.37
N MET A 76 -13.13 -14.87 -22.64
CA MET A 76 -12.15 -14.68 -23.71
C MET A 76 -12.46 -13.38 -24.47
N ALA A 77 -11.43 -12.65 -24.88
CA ALA A 77 -11.54 -11.47 -25.74
C ALA A 77 -10.53 -11.55 -26.89
N ASP A 78 -10.95 -11.19 -28.10
CA ASP A 78 -10.15 -11.24 -29.33
C ASP A 78 -9.27 -9.99 -29.53
N GLY A 79 -9.35 -9.02 -28.61
CA GLY A 79 -8.55 -7.82 -28.67
C GLY A 79 -8.55 -7.00 -27.36
N PRO A 80 -7.58 -6.08 -27.22
CA PRO A 80 -7.37 -5.33 -25.99
C PRO A 80 -8.52 -4.37 -25.67
N GLU A 81 -9.24 -3.85 -26.66
CA GLU A 81 -10.27 -2.82 -26.43
C GLU A 81 -11.46 -3.36 -25.62
N ALA A 82 -11.85 -4.63 -25.82
CA ALA A 82 -12.90 -5.26 -25.02
C ALA A 82 -12.44 -5.46 -23.56
N VAL A 83 -11.18 -5.86 -23.36
CA VAL A 83 -10.56 -5.99 -22.03
C VAL A 83 -10.49 -4.63 -21.31
N ILE A 84 -10.04 -3.59 -22.01
CA ILE A 84 -9.93 -2.23 -21.48
C ILE A 84 -11.29 -1.72 -21.03
N ALA A 85 -12.34 -1.92 -21.85
CA ALA A 85 -13.70 -1.53 -21.49
C ALA A 85 -14.18 -2.27 -20.24
N ALA A 86 -14.00 -3.59 -20.17
CA ALA A 86 -14.42 -4.41 -19.04
C ALA A 86 -13.67 -4.04 -17.74
N LEU A 87 -12.34 -3.93 -17.77
CA LEU A 87 -11.53 -3.55 -16.60
C LEU A 87 -11.82 -2.13 -16.12
N THR A 88 -12.03 -1.18 -17.05
CA THR A 88 -12.38 0.20 -16.70
C THR A 88 -13.77 0.27 -16.06
N GLY A 89 -14.75 -0.44 -16.61
CA GLY A 89 -16.10 -0.53 -16.03
C GLY A 89 -16.10 -1.21 -14.66
N TRP A 90 -15.33 -2.31 -14.51
CA TRP A 90 -15.14 -3.00 -13.23
C TRP A 90 -14.49 -2.09 -12.17
N ALA A 91 -13.47 -1.33 -12.57
CA ALA A 91 -12.76 -0.38 -11.69
C ALA A 91 -13.68 0.75 -11.21
N ARG A 92 -14.59 1.21 -12.07
CA ARG A 92 -15.57 2.25 -11.76
C ARG A 92 -16.83 1.74 -11.05
N GLN A 93 -16.99 0.42 -10.94
CA GLN A 93 -18.21 -0.20 -10.43
C GLN A 93 -19.46 0.20 -11.25
N GLU A 94 -19.30 0.32 -12.58
CA GLU A 94 -20.39 0.67 -13.48
C GLU A 94 -21.41 -0.46 -13.56
N ALA A 95 -22.70 -0.17 -13.55
CA ALA A 95 -23.72 -1.20 -13.74
C ALA A 95 -23.62 -1.80 -15.16
N GLY A 96 -23.57 -3.14 -15.26
CA GLY A 96 -23.50 -3.85 -16.54
C GLY A 96 -22.13 -3.81 -17.24
N TRP A 97 -21.06 -3.50 -16.50
CA TRP A 97 -19.68 -3.50 -17.01
C TRP A 97 -19.27 -4.84 -17.67
N ASP A 98 -19.91 -5.93 -17.26
CA ASP A 98 -19.69 -7.31 -17.69
C ASP A 98 -20.42 -7.68 -18.99
N GLY A 99 -21.38 -6.88 -19.46
CA GLY A 99 -22.23 -7.21 -20.60
C GLY A 99 -21.54 -7.27 -21.97
N GLY A 100 -20.30 -6.80 -22.07
CA GLY A 100 -19.51 -6.81 -23.32
C GLY A 100 -18.81 -8.14 -23.63
N LEU A 101 -18.81 -9.10 -22.69
CA LEU A 101 -18.07 -10.37 -22.80
C LEU A 101 -18.93 -11.56 -22.37
N ALA A 102 -18.61 -12.73 -22.92
CA ALA A 102 -19.27 -13.98 -22.56
C ALA A 102 -18.57 -14.62 -21.34
N TRP A 103 -19.03 -14.25 -20.15
CA TRP A 103 -18.51 -14.78 -18.89
C TRP A 103 -19.01 -16.19 -18.60
N SER A 104 -18.12 -17.00 -18.05
CA SER A 104 -18.41 -18.34 -17.54
C SER A 104 -17.82 -18.52 -16.15
N LEU A 105 -18.44 -19.36 -15.33
CA LEU A 105 -17.92 -19.68 -14.00
C LEU A 105 -16.65 -20.53 -14.15
N LEU A 106 -15.57 -20.10 -13.50
CA LEU A 106 -14.33 -20.85 -13.37
C LEU A 106 -14.35 -21.59 -12.03
N ASP A 107 -14.66 -22.89 -12.09
CA ASP A 107 -14.72 -23.76 -10.91
C ASP A 107 -13.31 -24.04 -10.38
N MET A 108 -13.00 -23.47 -9.21
CA MET A 108 -11.73 -23.66 -8.50
C MET A 108 -11.80 -24.78 -7.46
N GLY A 109 -12.90 -25.52 -7.41
CA GLY A 109 -13.18 -26.51 -6.37
C GLY A 109 -13.75 -25.89 -5.09
N PRO A 110 -14.01 -26.72 -4.06
CA PRO A 110 -14.59 -26.25 -2.81
C PRO A 110 -13.62 -25.32 -2.06
N ALA A 111 -14.17 -24.26 -1.45
CA ALA A 111 -13.42 -23.43 -0.53
C ALA A 111 -12.94 -24.28 0.67
N LEU A 112 -11.66 -24.17 1.00
CA LEU A 112 -11.11 -24.81 2.20
C LEU A 112 -11.61 -24.06 3.44
N GLU A 113 -12.25 -24.77 4.36
CA GLU A 113 -12.59 -24.21 5.66
C GLU A 113 -11.33 -24.07 6.50
N VAL A 114 -11.07 -22.83 6.96
CA VAL A 114 -9.92 -22.53 7.81
C VAL A 114 -10.33 -22.73 9.28
N PRO A 115 -9.67 -23.63 10.04
CA PRO A 115 -9.98 -23.83 11.44
C PRO A 115 -9.61 -22.60 12.27
N PRO A 116 -10.31 -22.31 13.38
CA PRO A 116 -9.94 -21.24 14.30
C PRO A 116 -8.49 -21.39 14.81
N LEU A 117 -7.85 -20.26 15.16
CA LEU A 117 -6.48 -20.28 15.70
C LEU A 117 -6.37 -21.22 16.92
N GLY A 118 -5.38 -22.12 16.89
CA GLY A 118 -5.12 -23.12 17.92
C GLY A 118 -4.25 -22.63 19.09
N VAL A 119 -4.18 -21.32 19.32
CA VAL A 119 -3.37 -20.68 20.37
C VAL A 119 -4.20 -20.31 21.59
N GLY A 120 -3.54 -20.10 22.74
CA GLY A 120 -4.20 -19.63 23.96
C GLY A 120 -4.82 -18.24 23.80
N GLU A 121 -5.73 -17.86 24.70
CA GLU A 121 -6.40 -16.55 24.65
C GLU A 121 -5.42 -15.37 24.74
N ASP A 122 -4.42 -15.46 25.61
CA ASP A 122 -3.38 -14.42 25.76
C ASP A 122 -2.54 -14.28 24.49
N GLU A 123 -2.07 -15.41 23.93
CA GLU A 123 -1.30 -15.44 22.68
C GLU A 123 -2.11 -14.89 21.50
N ARG A 124 -3.41 -15.23 21.44
CA ARG A 124 -4.34 -14.68 20.44
C ARG A 124 -4.45 -13.18 20.59
N ALA A 125 -4.69 -12.67 21.80
CA ALA A 125 -4.85 -11.25 22.06
C ALA A 125 -3.57 -10.47 21.71
N GLU A 126 -2.41 -11.04 22.03
CA GLU A 126 -1.11 -10.46 21.68
C GLU A 126 -0.89 -10.39 20.17
N LEU A 127 -1.15 -11.51 19.46
CA LEU A 127 -1.07 -11.59 18.01
C LEU A 127 -2.00 -10.57 17.33
N GLU A 128 -3.27 -10.52 17.73
CA GLU A 128 -4.24 -9.57 17.18
C GLU A 128 -3.81 -8.12 17.43
N ARG A 129 -3.30 -7.80 18.63
CA ARG A 129 -2.76 -6.48 18.94
C ARG A 129 -1.63 -6.12 17.99
N ARG A 130 -0.66 -7.02 17.79
CA ARG A 130 0.48 -6.78 16.89
C ARG A 130 0.05 -6.52 15.45
N VAL A 131 -0.88 -7.33 14.93
CA VAL A 131 -1.39 -7.16 13.56
C VAL A 131 -2.18 -5.85 13.43
N ARG A 132 -2.97 -5.48 14.46
CA ARG A 132 -3.69 -4.19 14.48
C ARG A 132 -2.75 -2.99 14.52
N GLU A 133 -1.62 -3.07 15.22
CA GLU A 133 -0.59 -2.02 15.23
C GLU A 133 0.00 -1.81 13.83
N ALA A 134 0.44 -2.88 13.16
CA ALA A 134 0.95 -2.79 11.78
C ALA A 134 -0.12 -2.28 10.80
N LEU A 135 -1.36 -2.73 10.95
CA LEU A 135 -2.51 -2.27 10.17
C LEU A 135 -2.83 -0.79 10.43
N ALA A 136 -2.69 -0.29 11.67
CA ALA A 136 -2.83 1.13 12.02
C ALA A 136 -1.76 2.01 11.37
N GLY A 137 -0.56 1.47 11.14
CA GLY A 137 0.46 2.13 10.33
C GLY A 137 -0.01 2.45 8.91
N GLY A 138 -0.85 1.60 8.30
CA GLY A 138 -1.47 1.85 6.99
C GLY A 138 -0.56 1.71 5.78
N TYR A 139 0.62 1.11 5.94
CA TYR A 139 1.55 0.81 4.84
C TYR A 139 1.66 -0.67 4.49
N ALA A 140 1.34 -1.56 5.44
CA ALA A 140 1.36 -3.00 5.18
C ALA A 140 0.20 -3.42 4.27
N SER A 141 0.49 -4.26 3.29
CA SER A 141 -0.48 -5.00 2.50
C SER A 141 -1.12 -6.14 3.31
N ARG A 142 -2.25 -6.66 2.82
CA ARG A 142 -2.88 -7.85 3.42
C ARG A 142 -1.95 -9.05 3.50
N ALA A 143 -1.12 -9.25 2.48
CA ALA A 143 -0.16 -10.35 2.45
C ALA A 143 0.91 -10.19 3.54
N GLU A 144 1.48 -8.99 3.70
CA GLU A 144 2.47 -8.70 4.75
C GLU A 144 1.86 -8.82 6.15
N LEU A 145 0.59 -8.47 6.33
CA LEU A 145 -0.12 -8.68 7.60
C LEU A 145 -0.34 -10.16 7.91
N ALA A 146 -0.61 -10.98 6.89
CA ALA A 146 -0.70 -12.43 7.05
C ALA A 146 0.68 -13.03 7.36
N GLU A 147 1.74 -12.62 6.67
CA GLU A 147 3.11 -13.06 6.98
C GLU A 147 3.51 -12.68 8.41
N LEU A 148 3.21 -11.45 8.85
CA LEU A 148 3.39 -11.02 10.23
C LEU A 148 2.63 -11.93 11.20
N ALA A 149 1.37 -12.25 10.89
CA ALA A 149 0.56 -13.09 11.75
C ALA A 149 1.05 -14.55 11.83
N GLU A 150 1.57 -15.09 10.73
CA GLU A 150 2.13 -16.43 10.67
C GLU A 150 3.42 -16.53 11.50
N GLU A 151 4.31 -15.53 11.39
CA GLU A 151 5.65 -15.58 11.97
C GLU A 151 5.73 -15.06 13.42
N TYR A 152 4.77 -14.25 13.89
CA TYR A 152 4.90 -13.55 15.18
C TYR A 152 5.07 -14.47 16.39
N LEU A 153 4.36 -15.60 16.42
CA LEU A 153 4.41 -16.56 17.53
C LEU A 153 5.36 -17.74 17.26
N VAL A 154 6.14 -17.68 16.17
CA VAL A 154 7.08 -18.74 15.81
C VAL A 154 8.26 -18.75 16.78
N THR A 155 8.54 -19.93 17.32
CA THR A 155 9.77 -20.22 18.06
C THR A 155 10.51 -21.37 17.37
N GLU A 156 11.72 -21.69 17.82
CA GLU A 156 12.52 -22.80 17.26
C GLU A 156 11.74 -24.14 17.25
N ASP A 157 10.88 -24.37 18.24
CA ASP A 157 10.15 -25.64 18.42
C ASP A 157 8.67 -25.58 18.02
N ARG A 158 8.13 -24.40 17.65
CA ARG A 158 6.68 -24.21 17.51
C ARG A 158 6.31 -23.20 16.42
N ARG A 159 5.41 -23.59 15.52
CA ARG A 159 4.72 -22.70 14.56
C ARG A 159 3.21 -22.88 14.73
N PRO A 160 2.56 -22.09 15.60
CA PRO A 160 1.20 -22.39 16.02
C PRO A 160 0.10 -21.80 15.13
N VAL A 161 0.46 -20.94 14.17
CA VAL A 161 -0.46 -20.31 13.22
C VAL A 161 -0.11 -20.84 11.83
N SER A 162 -1.08 -21.43 11.13
CA SER A 162 -0.88 -21.80 9.72
C SER A 162 -1.03 -20.58 8.82
N ARG A 163 -0.50 -20.67 7.58
CA ARG A 163 -0.66 -19.63 6.58
C ARG A 163 -2.13 -19.27 6.33
N GLU A 164 -3.01 -20.26 6.23
CA GLU A 164 -4.44 -20.07 6.00
C GLU A 164 -5.10 -19.35 7.19
N GLN A 165 -4.71 -19.69 8.41
CA GLN A 165 -5.19 -19.03 9.62
C GLN A 165 -4.71 -17.57 9.71
N ALA A 166 -3.47 -17.32 9.32
CA ALA A 166 -2.89 -15.99 9.26
C ALA A 166 -3.59 -15.10 8.24
N VAL A 167 -3.87 -15.62 7.03
CA VAL A 167 -4.65 -14.93 5.99
C VAL A 167 -6.06 -14.63 6.50
N ALA A 168 -6.74 -15.61 7.10
CA ALA A 168 -8.08 -15.40 7.65
C ALA A 168 -8.11 -14.34 8.75
N LEU A 169 -7.08 -14.28 9.60
CA LEU A 169 -6.93 -13.24 10.62
C LEU A 169 -6.71 -11.86 9.98
N ALA A 170 -5.75 -11.75 9.07
CA ALA A 170 -5.43 -10.50 8.38
C ALA A 170 -6.64 -9.95 7.63
N ASP A 171 -7.37 -10.80 6.89
CA ASP A 171 -8.55 -10.42 6.12
C ASP A 171 -9.69 -9.90 7.01
N ARG A 172 -9.95 -10.56 8.14
CA ARG A 172 -10.94 -10.09 9.11
C ARG A 172 -10.58 -8.70 9.64
N LEU A 173 -9.34 -8.51 10.10
CA LEU A 173 -8.87 -7.24 10.65
C LEU A 173 -8.84 -6.13 9.58
N TRP A 174 -8.48 -6.49 8.35
CA TRP A 174 -8.51 -5.59 7.21
C TRP A 174 -9.92 -5.08 6.93
N LEU A 175 -10.91 -5.98 6.84
CA LEU A 175 -12.31 -5.62 6.62
C LEU A 175 -12.86 -4.71 7.74
N GLU A 176 -12.50 -4.97 8.99
CA GLU A 176 -12.84 -4.08 10.12
C GLU A 176 -12.29 -2.66 9.88
N ARG A 177 -11.02 -2.53 9.46
CA ARG A 177 -10.42 -1.23 9.15
C ARG A 177 -11.03 -0.59 7.91
N VAL A 178 -11.37 -1.34 6.86
CA VAL A 178 -12.06 -0.80 5.69
C VAL A 178 -13.41 -0.22 6.08
N ALA A 179 -14.17 -0.91 6.93
CA ALA A 179 -15.44 -0.41 7.45
C ALA A 179 -15.25 0.86 8.32
N GLU A 180 -14.21 0.91 9.14
CA GLU A 180 -13.83 2.10 9.91
C GLU A 180 -13.54 3.29 8.97
N GLN A 181 -12.71 3.08 7.94
CA GLN A 181 -12.33 4.12 6.97
C GLN A 181 -13.49 4.69 6.19
N ALA A 182 -14.53 3.89 5.93
CA ALA A 182 -15.73 4.36 5.26
C ALA A 182 -16.48 5.45 6.05
N THR A 183 -16.20 5.56 7.36
CA THR A 183 -16.75 6.62 8.23
C THR A 183 -15.89 7.88 8.27
N TRP A 184 -14.68 7.85 7.70
CA TRP A 184 -13.76 8.98 7.74
C TRP A 184 -14.10 10.02 6.68
N GLU A 185 -14.49 11.21 7.12
CA GLU A 185 -14.77 12.35 6.24
C GLU A 185 -13.54 13.25 6.05
N GLY A 186 -13.41 13.81 4.85
CA GLY A 186 -12.39 14.80 4.52
C GLY A 186 -10.97 14.23 4.37
N GLU A 187 -10.03 15.16 4.23
CA GLU A 187 -8.60 14.86 4.14
C GLU A 187 -8.02 14.53 5.53
N THR A 188 -7.24 13.46 5.62
CA THR A 188 -6.57 13.04 6.85
C THR A 188 -5.15 13.61 6.96
N ASP A 189 -4.59 13.65 8.17
CA ASP A 189 -3.23 14.18 8.36
C ASP A 189 -2.16 13.39 7.57
N PRO A 190 -2.24 12.05 7.41
CA PRO A 190 -1.34 11.32 6.51
C PRO A 190 -1.44 11.75 5.04
N GLU A 191 -2.61 12.18 4.56
CA GLU A 191 -2.74 12.70 3.18
C GLU A 191 -2.11 14.09 3.05
N ARG A 192 -2.24 14.94 4.08
CA ARG A 192 -1.52 16.22 4.17
C ARG A 192 -0.01 16.01 4.20
N LEU A 193 0.45 15.01 4.94
CA LEU A 193 1.84 14.61 5.02
C LEU A 193 2.37 14.18 3.64
N THR A 194 1.64 13.34 2.93
CA THR A 194 1.99 12.93 1.55
C THR A 194 2.04 14.12 0.60
N ARG A 195 1.16 15.10 0.74
CA ARG A 195 1.23 16.35 -0.03
C ARG A 195 2.51 17.13 0.28
N ALA A 196 2.87 17.28 1.56
CA ALA A 196 4.11 17.95 1.96
C ALA A 196 5.35 17.23 1.40
N PHE A 197 5.40 15.91 1.50
CA PHE A 197 6.50 15.09 0.97
C PHE A 197 6.62 15.19 -0.55
N THR A 198 5.49 15.20 -1.25
CA THR A 198 5.45 15.41 -2.71
C THR A 198 5.97 16.79 -3.10
N ALA A 199 5.60 17.84 -2.36
CA ALA A 199 6.09 19.20 -2.59
C ALA A 199 7.61 19.30 -2.36
N LEU A 200 8.13 18.66 -1.32
CA LEU A 200 9.57 18.58 -1.02
C LEU A 200 10.35 17.86 -2.12
N GLN A 201 9.82 16.75 -2.65
CA GLN A 201 10.38 16.07 -3.82
C GLN A 201 10.46 17.00 -5.03
N GLY A 202 9.38 17.74 -5.32
CA GLY A 202 9.37 18.73 -6.40
C GLY A 202 10.37 19.88 -6.21
N ALA A 203 10.80 20.14 -4.99
CA ALA A 203 11.81 21.15 -4.63
C ALA A 203 13.25 20.60 -4.60
N GLY A 204 13.47 19.34 -5.00
CA GLY A 204 14.80 18.72 -5.03
C GLY A 204 15.27 18.15 -3.69
N ILE A 205 14.34 17.84 -2.78
CA ILE A 205 14.61 17.12 -1.52
C ILE A 205 14.10 15.69 -1.64
N THR A 206 14.96 14.71 -1.40
CA THR A 206 14.56 13.29 -1.39
C THR A 206 13.64 13.02 -0.20
N ALA A 207 12.32 12.99 -0.43
CA ALA A 207 11.34 12.66 0.60
C ALA A 207 10.95 11.17 0.53
N ARG A 208 10.92 10.46 1.67
CA ARG A 208 10.48 9.06 1.75
C ARG A 208 9.64 8.78 3.00
N GLU A 209 8.42 8.31 2.77
CA GLU A 209 7.52 7.87 3.84
C GLU A 209 7.75 6.41 4.20
N ASN A 210 7.63 6.07 5.49
CA ASN A 210 7.73 4.69 6.01
C ASN A 210 8.93 3.90 5.43
N PHE A 211 10.08 4.55 5.38
CA PHE A 211 11.27 4.09 4.68
C PHE A 211 12.20 3.34 5.63
N THR A 212 12.45 2.07 5.32
CA THR A 212 13.23 1.12 6.12
C THR A 212 12.65 0.87 7.51
N CYS A 213 13.24 -0.07 8.25
CA CYS A 213 12.72 -0.45 9.56
C CYS A 213 13.10 0.53 10.69
N CYS A 214 14.24 1.22 10.58
CA CYS A 214 14.78 2.04 11.68
C CYS A 214 15.75 3.12 11.18
N ARG A 215 16.15 4.02 12.09
CA ARG A 215 17.07 5.14 11.81
C ARG A 215 18.36 4.69 11.12
N SER A 216 19.02 3.64 11.61
CA SER A 216 20.32 3.21 11.08
C SER A 216 20.24 2.70 9.64
N CYS A 217 19.19 1.95 9.31
CA CYS A 217 18.95 1.49 7.93
C CYS A 217 18.66 2.70 7.03
N GLY A 218 17.73 3.56 7.44
CA GLY A 218 17.37 4.76 6.67
C GLY A 218 18.59 5.65 6.39
N GLN A 219 19.46 5.86 7.37
CA GLN A 219 20.67 6.67 7.19
C GLN A 219 21.65 6.04 6.18
N SER A 220 21.73 4.72 6.13
CA SER A 220 22.60 3.99 5.21
C SER A 220 22.06 3.99 3.78
N GLU A 221 20.74 4.05 3.60
CA GLU A 221 20.08 3.80 2.32
C GLU A 221 19.60 5.10 1.64
N ILE A 222 19.26 6.15 2.39
CA ILE A 222 18.61 7.36 1.86
C ILE A 222 19.45 8.11 0.82
N GLY A 223 20.79 7.97 0.86
CA GLY A 223 21.68 8.54 -0.16
C GLY A 223 21.50 7.95 -1.55
N GLY A 224 21.01 6.70 -1.66
CA GLY A 224 20.73 6.04 -2.93
C GLY A 224 19.34 6.35 -3.50
N GLU A 225 18.45 6.94 -2.70
CA GLU A 225 17.05 7.20 -3.07
C GLU A 225 16.86 8.50 -3.87
N GLY A 226 17.86 9.40 -3.83
CA GLY A 226 17.82 10.69 -4.51
C GLY A 226 18.44 10.67 -5.91
N GLY A 227 18.04 11.62 -6.75
CA GLY A 227 18.83 11.99 -7.92
C GLY A 227 20.20 12.54 -7.51
N SER A 228 21.17 12.52 -8.43
CA SER A 228 22.51 13.07 -8.17
C SER A 228 22.54 14.57 -7.90
N ASP A 229 21.44 15.26 -8.18
CA ASP A 229 21.18 16.68 -7.95
C ASP A 229 20.35 16.97 -6.68
N ALA A 230 19.97 15.93 -5.91
CA ALA A 230 19.23 16.11 -4.67
C ALA A 230 20.06 16.92 -3.67
N ARG A 231 19.44 17.93 -3.04
CA ARG A 231 20.12 18.84 -2.09
C ARG A 231 20.17 18.27 -0.67
N GLY A 232 19.21 17.44 -0.34
CA GLY A 232 19.05 16.82 0.97
C GLY A 232 17.92 15.82 0.97
N PHE A 233 17.54 15.36 2.16
CA PHE A 233 16.52 14.35 2.35
C PHE A 233 15.62 14.65 3.53
N VAL A 234 14.45 14.01 3.54
CA VAL A 234 13.58 13.88 4.69
C VAL A 234 12.89 12.52 4.66
N TYR A 235 12.83 11.83 5.79
CA TYR A 235 12.14 10.55 5.89
C TYR A 235 11.63 10.27 7.30
N PHE A 236 10.74 9.28 7.40
CA PHE A 236 10.45 8.58 8.64
C PHE A 236 10.41 7.08 8.35
N HIS A 237 10.76 6.26 9.34
CA HIS A 237 10.86 4.81 9.21
C HIS A 237 9.69 4.10 9.89
N THR A 238 9.59 2.76 9.75
CA THR A 238 8.48 1.97 10.32
C THR A 238 8.24 2.21 11.80
N GLN A 239 9.28 2.26 12.64
CA GLN A 239 9.08 2.55 14.08
C GLN A 239 8.51 3.96 14.37
N CYS A 240 8.75 4.95 13.50
CA CYS A 240 8.12 6.27 13.63
C CYS A 240 6.64 6.18 13.26
N THR A 241 6.30 5.39 12.24
CA THR A 241 4.92 5.08 11.88
C THR A 241 4.17 4.39 13.02
N ASP A 242 4.79 3.39 13.66
CA ASP A 242 4.21 2.69 14.82
C ASP A 242 3.95 3.67 15.97
N SER A 243 4.89 4.57 16.24
CA SER A 243 4.75 5.62 17.27
C SER A 243 3.61 6.60 16.94
N ALA A 244 3.50 7.03 15.68
CA ALA A 244 2.43 7.91 15.22
C ALA A 244 1.06 7.26 15.32
N ALA A 245 0.95 5.99 14.90
CA ALA A 245 -0.27 5.20 15.04
C ALA A 245 -0.69 4.96 16.49
N ALA A 246 0.28 4.94 17.42
CA ALA A 246 0.04 4.88 18.87
C ALA A 246 -0.28 6.25 19.51
N GLY A 247 -0.30 7.35 18.73
CA GLY A 247 -0.64 8.69 19.20
C GLY A 247 0.52 9.44 19.86
N HIS A 248 1.77 9.05 19.61
CA HIS A 248 2.97 9.68 20.15
C HIS A 248 3.59 10.75 19.21
N GLY A 249 2.86 11.14 18.16
CA GLY A 249 3.36 12.04 17.12
C GLY A 249 4.28 11.34 16.11
N LEU A 250 4.67 12.06 15.05
CA LEU A 250 5.55 11.53 14.01
C LEU A 250 6.90 12.24 14.02
N MET A 251 7.98 11.49 14.20
CA MET A 251 9.34 12.00 14.10
C MET A 251 9.84 11.92 12.65
N LEU A 252 10.36 13.04 12.14
CA LEU A 252 11.01 13.14 10.84
C LEU A 252 12.52 13.33 10.99
N LEU A 253 13.24 12.58 10.18
CA LEU A 253 14.69 12.63 10.04
C LEU A 253 15.02 13.35 8.74
N TYR A 254 15.97 14.27 8.78
CA TYR A 254 16.32 15.10 7.64
C TYR A 254 17.81 15.43 7.66
N GLY A 255 18.33 15.88 6.52
CA GLY A 255 19.73 16.21 6.38
C GLY A 255 20.06 16.77 5.00
N GLY A 256 21.11 17.59 4.93
CA GLY A 256 21.75 17.92 3.66
C GLY A 256 22.65 16.78 3.18
N PHE A 257 22.82 16.63 1.86
CA PHE A 257 23.87 15.76 1.32
C PHE A 257 25.25 16.42 1.32
N GLY A 258 25.32 17.73 1.57
CA GLY A 258 26.56 18.42 1.96
C GLY A 258 26.77 18.28 3.47
N ASP A 259 27.97 17.88 3.89
CA ASP A 259 28.37 17.66 5.29
C ASP A 259 28.48 18.97 6.11
N SER A 260 27.45 19.81 6.13
CA SER A 260 27.42 21.03 6.94
C SER A 260 26.12 21.18 7.72
N ASP A 261 26.25 21.60 8.97
CA ASP A 261 25.14 21.88 9.88
C ASP A 261 24.22 22.97 9.32
N GLU A 262 24.78 23.97 8.62
CA GLU A 262 24.01 25.02 7.96
C GLU A 262 23.13 24.47 6.83
N THR A 263 23.65 23.49 6.07
CA THR A 263 22.88 22.85 4.99
C THR A 263 21.75 22.02 5.58
N THR A 264 22.03 21.25 6.63
CA THR A 264 21.01 20.47 7.35
C THR A 264 19.93 21.37 7.95
N ALA A 265 20.31 22.46 8.62
CA ALA A 265 19.35 23.41 9.18
C ALA A 265 18.48 24.07 8.09
N ALA A 266 19.07 24.41 6.93
CA ALA A 266 18.30 24.93 5.80
C ALA A 266 17.25 23.92 5.30
N ILE A 267 17.62 22.64 5.16
CA ILE A 267 16.66 21.57 4.83
C ILE A 267 15.58 21.44 5.91
N GLY A 268 15.94 21.53 7.19
CA GLY A 268 14.98 21.49 8.30
C GLY A 268 13.93 22.61 8.21
N HIS A 269 14.34 23.83 7.86
CA HIS A 269 13.43 24.95 7.62
C HIS A 269 12.49 24.71 6.42
N GLU A 270 13.00 24.15 5.32
CA GLU A 270 12.17 23.79 4.16
C GLU A 270 11.13 22.71 4.51
N VAL A 271 11.52 21.71 5.30
CA VAL A 271 10.63 20.65 5.79
C VAL A 271 9.52 21.24 6.66
N VAL A 272 9.86 22.06 7.66
CA VAL A 272 8.85 22.70 8.53
C VAL A 272 7.90 23.57 7.71
N ALA A 273 8.42 24.39 6.79
CA ALA A 273 7.58 25.24 5.94
C ALA A 273 6.62 24.42 5.05
N ALA A 274 7.06 23.28 4.51
CA ALA A 274 6.21 22.38 3.73
C ALA A 274 5.10 21.73 4.58
N LEU A 275 5.42 21.33 5.82
CA LEU A 275 4.44 20.78 6.77
C LEU A 275 3.39 21.82 7.16
N GLU A 276 3.81 23.04 7.49
CA GLU A 276 2.90 24.14 7.84
C GLU A 276 2.01 24.53 6.66
N ALA A 277 2.56 24.59 5.44
CA ALA A 277 1.79 24.82 4.22
C ALA A 277 0.76 23.71 3.94
N ALA A 278 1.04 22.48 4.38
CA ALA A 278 0.10 21.38 4.33
C ALA A 278 -0.91 21.36 5.50
N GLY A 279 -0.78 22.27 6.48
CA GLY A 279 -1.66 22.37 7.64
C GLY A 279 -1.27 21.50 8.82
N LEU A 280 -0.02 21.02 8.88
CA LEU A 280 0.51 20.19 9.97
C LEU A 280 1.37 21.03 10.91
N HIS A 281 1.24 20.80 12.22
CA HIS A 281 2.09 21.46 13.22
C HIS A 281 3.41 20.69 13.38
N ALA A 282 4.53 21.40 13.27
CA ALA A 282 5.86 20.83 13.42
C ALA A 282 6.60 21.51 14.57
N GLU A 283 7.05 20.72 15.53
CA GLU A 283 7.92 21.14 16.63
C GLU A 283 9.38 20.88 16.25
N TRP A 284 10.18 21.94 16.20
CA TRP A 284 11.62 21.88 15.96
C TRP A 284 12.31 23.10 16.57
N ASP A 285 13.44 22.88 17.25
CA ASP A 285 14.22 23.92 17.96
C ASP A 285 15.31 24.56 17.09
N HIS A 286 15.28 24.30 15.78
CA HIS A 286 16.27 24.74 14.80
C HIS A 286 17.67 24.10 14.96
N ASP A 287 17.83 23.10 15.83
CA ASP A 287 19.06 22.34 15.96
C ASP A 287 19.13 21.26 14.85
N PRO A 288 20.13 21.31 13.95
CA PRO A 288 20.31 20.32 12.87
C PRO A 288 20.58 18.90 13.40
N ALA A 289 21.00 18.75 14.65
CA ALA A 289 21.16 17.43 15.29
C ALA A 289 19.84 16.86 15.84
N ARG A 290 18.76 17.65 15.86
CA ARG A 290 17.45 17.26 16.40
C ARG A 290 16.46 16.98 15.28
N ALA A 291 15.66 15.94 15.49
CA ALA A 291 14.58 15.56 14.61
C ALA A 291 13.42 16.56 14.69
N ILE A 292 12.64 16.66 13.61
CA ILE A 292 11.39 17.43 13.58
C ILE A 292 10.26 16.50 14.07
N THR A 293 9.38 16.99 14.94
CA THR A 293 8.24 16.20 15.45
C THR A 293 6.91 16.82 15.00
N ILE A 294 6.05 16.02 14.38
CA ILE A 294 4.68 16.42 14.05
C ILE A 294 3.76 16.03 15.21
N THR A 295 3.19 17.03 15.86
CA THR A 295 2.26 16.87 17.00
C THR A 295 1.46 18.15 17.21
N PRO A 296 0.16 18.12 17.58
CA PRO A 296 -0.69 16.93 17.59
C PRO A 296 -0.86 16.38 16.17
N LEU A 297 -1.05 15.06 16.07
CA LEU A 297 -1.20 14.35 14.81
C LEU A 297 -2.33 13.33 14.92
N ASP A 298 -3.32 13.44 14.05
CA ASP A 298 -4.41 12.48 13.95
C ASP A 298 -4.10 11.42 12.88
N TRP A 299 -3.42 10.35 13.30
CA TRP A 299 -2.95 9.31 12.39
C TRP A 299 -4.09 8.41 11.90
N ARG A 300 -4.69 8.80 10.78
CA ARG A 300 -5.73 8.04 10.05
C ARG A 300 -5.30 7.77 8.61
N ARG A 301 -4.32 6.89 8.43
CA ARG A 301 -3.81 6.55 7.10
C ARG A 301 -4.77 5.59 6.40
N ARG A 302 -5.29 6.00 5.23
CA ARG A 302 -6.17 5.16 4.41
C ARG A 302 -5.38 4.03 3.76
N LEU A 303 -5.90 2.81 3.86
CA LEU A 303 -5.38 1.62 3.19
C LEU A 303 -5.47 1.79 1.66
N VAL A 304 -4.43 1.33 0.97
CA VAL A 304 -4.33 1.37 -0.50
C VAL A 304 -4.40 -0.04 -1.10
N GLY A 305 -3.75 -1.04 -0.48
CA GLY A 305 -3.62 -2.42 -0.98
C GLY A 305 -2.29 -2.73 -1.67
#